data_AF-A0A845ZC55-F1
#
_entry.id   AF-A0A845ZC55-F1
#
_cell.length_a   1.000
_cell.length_b   1.000
_cell.length_c   1.000
_cell.angle_alpha   90.00
_cell.angle_beta   90.00
_cell.angle_gamma   90.00
#
_symmetry.space_group_name_H-M   'P 1'
#
loop_
_entity.id
_entity.type
_entity.pdbx_description
1 polymer ?
#
loop_
_entity_poly.entity_id
_entity_poly.type
_entity_poly.pdbx_seq_one_letter_code
_entity_poly.pdbx_strand_id
1 'polypeptide(L)'
;MKLKDLEPQLLALTPAEKFQAIQLLTQSLASNWSGIEKTPGVCGGDVCIAGTRIPVWVLVNYRNLGVSDTELLKCYPTLRISERGSKLQPNLHF
;
A
#
# COMPACT_ATOMS: atom_id res chain seq x y z
N MET A 1 -6.53 4.67 -23.36
CA MET A 1 -7.84 4.32 -22.78
C MET A 1 -8.08 5.20 -21.58
N LYS A 2 -9.24 5.85 -21.44
CA LYS A 2 -9.57 6.66 -20.25
C LYS A 2 -10.32 5.79 -19.25
N LEU A 3 -10.23 6.10 -17.95
CA LEU A 3 -10.90 5.33 -16.90
C LEU A 3 -12.42 5.22 -17.11
N LYS A 4 -13.04 6.29 -17.65
CA LYS A 4 -14.46 6.32 -18.01
C LYS A 4 -14.85 5.28 -19.07
N ASP A 5 -13.90 4.83 -19.89
CA ASP A 5 -14.15 3.84 -20.94
C ASP A 5 -14.11 2.40 -20.39
N LEU A 6 -13.58 2.20 -19.18
CA LEU A 6 -13.44 0.89 -18.51
C LEU A 6 -14.65 0.53 -17.64
N GLU A 7 -15.35 1.52 -17.09
CA GLU A 7 -16.49 1.33 -16.21
C GLU A 7 -17.58 0.39 -16.78
N PRO A 8 -18.08 0.57 -18.03
CA PRO A 8 -19.06 -0.35 -18.58
C PRO A 8 -18.52 -1.77 -18.79
N GLN A 9 -17.22 -1.91 -19.07
CA GLN A 9 -16.57 -3.22 -19.28
C GLN A 9 -16.47 -3.99 -17.97
N LEU A 10 -16.10 -3.32 -16.88
CA LEU A 10 -16.03 -3.94 -15.54
C LEU A 10 -17.42 -4.33 -15.01
N LEU A 11 -18.45 -3.55 -15.33
CA LEU A 11 -19.82 -3.87 -14.91
C LEU A 11 -20.38 -5.10 -15.63
N ALA A 12 -20.03 -5.28 -16.91
CA ALA A 12 -20.46 -6.39 -17.75
C ALA A 12 -19.82 -7.75 -17.38
N LEU A 13 -18.75 -7.77 -16.59
CA LEU A 13 -18.09 -8.99 -16.15
C LEU A 13 -18.97 -9.85 -15.23
N THR A 14 -18.83 -11.17 -15.36
CA THR A 14 -19.37 -12.13 -14.39
C THR A 14 -18.68 -11.99 -13.03
N PRO A 15 -19.26 -12.52 -11.93
CA PRO A 15 -18.61 -12.48 -10.62
C PRO A 15 -17.21 -13.11 -10.60
N ALA A 16 -16.99 -14.20 -11.35
CA ALA A 16 -15.69 -14.85 -11.43
C ALA A 16 -14.66 -13.98 -12.17
N GLU A 17 -15.05 -13.35 -13.27
CA GLU A 17 -14.17 -12.44 -14.02
C GLU A 17 -13.89 -11.15 -13.24
N LYS A 18 -14.87 -10.64 -12.47
CA LYS A 18 -14.65 -9.52 -11.55
C LYS A 18 -13.60 -9.85 -10.51
N PHE A 19 -13.65 -11.06 -9.95
CA PHE A 19 -12.63 -11.52 -9.01
C PHE A 19 -11.25 -11.58 -9.66
N GLN A 20 -11.16 -12.15 -10.87
CA GLN A 20 -9.91 -12.18 -11.63
C GLN A 20 -9.39 -10.77 -11.96
N ALA A 21 -10.27 -9.84 -12.33
CA ALA A 21 -9.92 -8.45 -12.59
C ALA A 21 -9.39 -7.76 -11.32
N ILE A 22 -10.04 -7.95 -10.17
CA ILE A 22 -9.56 -7.44 -8.88
C ILE A 22 -8.20 -8.03 -8.55
N GLN A 23 -8.00 -9.34 -8.73
CA GLN A 23 -6.72 -10.00 -8.46
C GLN A 23 -5.62 -9.45 -9.37
N LEU A 24 -5.90 -9.28 -10.66
CA LEU A 24 -4.96 -8.70 -11.63
C LEU A 24 -4.59 -7.26 -11.28
N LEU A 25 -5.58 -6.43 -10.95
CA LEU A 25 -5.36 -5.04 -10.53
C LEU A 25 -4.58 -4.97 -9.22
N THR A 26 -4.92 -5.82 -8.25
CA THR A 26 -4.19 -5.93 -6.98
C THR A 26 -2.74 -6.32 -7.22
N GLN A 27 -2.47 -7.29 -8.10
CA GLN A 27 -1.12 -7.71 -8.46
C GLN A 27 -0.33 -6.57 -9.15
N SER A 28 -0.99 -5.85 -10.06
CA SER A 28 -0.41 -4.68 -10.73
C SER A 28 -0.09 -3.55 -9.73
N LEU A 29 -0.97 -3.33 -8.75
CA LEU A 29 -0.79 -2.31 -7.71
C LEU A 29 0.24 -2.70 -6.66
N ALA A 30 0.27 -3.97 -6.22
CA ALA A 30 1.23 -4.45 -5.23
C ALA A 30 2.68 -4.28 -5.70
N SER A 31 2.93 -4.41 -7.01
CA SER A 31 4.25 -4.14 -7.62
C SER A 31 4.72 -2.68 -7.52
N ASN A 32 3.87 -1.76 -7.07
CA ASN A 32 4.18 -0.34 -6.83
C ASN A 32 4.45 0.00 -5.37
N TRP A 33 4.17 -0.89 -4.43
CA TRP A 33 4.18 -0.56 -3.01
C TRP A 33 5.59 -0.75 -2.42
N SER A 34 6.52 0.14 -2.80
CA SER A 34 7.81 0.24 -2.11
C SER A 34 7.61 0.99 -0.79
N GLY A 35 7.87 0.34 0.34
CA GLY A 35 7.89 1.01 1.66
C GLY A 35 7.05 0.36 2.75
N ILE A 36 6.36 -0.75 2.48
CA ILE A 36 5.71 -1.56 3.52
C ILE A 36 6.13 -3.01 3.43
N GLU A 37 6.28 -3.67 4.57
CA GLU A 37 6.63 -5.09 4.67
C GLU A 37 5.76 -5.79 5.70
N LYS A 38 5.43 -7.06 5.45
CA LYS A 38 4.74 -7.91 6.42
C LYS A 38 5.67 -9.04 6.81
N THR A 39 6.24 -8.96 8.01
CA THR A 39 7.17 -9.96 8.51
C THR A 39 6.52 -10.76 9.63
N PRO A 40 6.34 -12.09 9.47
CA PRO A 40 5.84 -12.93 10.54
C PRO A 40 6.67 -12.74 11.83
N GLY A 41 5.99 -12.52 12.97
CA GLY A 41 6.64 -12.29 14.26
C GLY A 41 7.11 -10.84 14.54
N VAL A 42 7.02 -9.92 13.58
CA VAL A 42 7.22 -8.48 13.82
C VAL A 42 5.87 -7.81 14.05
N CYS A 43 5.73 -7.10 15.17
CA CYS A 43 4.47 -6.44 15.58
C CYS A 43 3.23 -7.33 15.43
N GLY A 44 3.32 -8.60 15.85
CA GLY A 44 2.20 -9.55 15.76
C GLY A 44 1.85 -10.00 14.33
N GLY A 45 2.69 -9.70 13.34
CA GLY A 45 2.42 -9.94 11.93
C GLY A 45 1.73 -8.76 11.23
N ASP A 46 1.65 -7.60 11.89
CA ASP A 46 1.17 -6.37 11.27
C ASP A 46 2.09 -5.88 10.15
N VAL A 47 1.49 -5.20 9.18
CA VAL A 47 2.24 -4.54 8.11
C VAL A 47 2.98 -3.33 8.70
N CYS A 48 4.30 -3.34 8.56
CA CYS A 48 5.19 -2.28 9.04
C CYS A 48 5.76 -1.48 7.86
N ILE A 49 6.22 -0.25 8.13
CA ILE A 49 7.04 0.47 7.16
C ILE A 49 8.35 -0.29 6.96
N ALA A 50 8.73 -0.54 5.71
CA ALA A 50 9.88 -1.37 5.36
C ALA A 50 11.17 -0.90 6.05
N GLY A 51 11.90 -1.83 6.68
CA GLY A 51 13.12 -1.54 7.43
C GLY A 51 12.87 -0.93 8.81
N THR A 52 11.63 -0.95 9.30
CA THR A 52 11.26 -0.42 10.63
C THR A 52 10.32 -1.37 11.36
N ARG A 53 10.21 -1.20 12.68
CA ARG A 53 9.14 -1.84 13.50
C ARG A 53 7.98 -0.87 13.77
N ILE A 54 7.64 -0.05 12.78
CA ILE A 54 6.56 0.95 12.87
C ILE A 54 5.37 0.44 12.06
N PRO A 55 4.29 -0.05 12.70
CA PRO A 55 3.11 -0.51 11.99
C PRO A 55 2.44 0.63 11.21
N VAL A 56 1.94 0.33 10.01
CA VAL A 56 1.24 1.33 9.17
C VAL A 56 0.03 1.91 9.89
N TRP A 57 -0.69 1.09 10.66
CA TRP A 57 -1.88 1.52 11.41
C TRP A 57 -1.57 2.62 12.44
N VAL A 58 -0.35 2.64 13.01
CA VAL A 58 0.07 3.69 13.95
C VAL A 58 0.12 5.04 13.24
N LEU A 59 0.68 5.08 12.03
CA LEU A 59 0.77 6.32 11.25
C LEU A 59 -0.61 6.80 10.83
N VAL A 60 -1.49 5.88 10.39
CA VAL A 60 -2.89 6.21 10.06
C VAL A 60 -3.62 6.79 11.27
N ASN A 61 -3.42 6.23 12.47
CA ASN A 61 -4.04 6.74 13.68
C ASN A 61 -3.56 8.16 14.01
N TYR A 62 -2.25 8.43 13.95
CA TYR A 62 -1.73 9.79 14.13
C TYR A 62 -2.33 10.81 13.13
N ARG A 63 -2.56 10.39 11.88
CA ARG A 63 -3.27 11.23 10.90
C ARG A 63 -4.71 11.51 11.29
N ASN A 64 -5.43 10.50 11.77
CA ASN A 64 -6.81 10.67 12.23
C ASN A 64 -6.90 11.59 13.45
N LEU A 65 -5.83 11.66 14.26
CA LEU A 65 -5.69 12.60 15.37
C LEU A 65 -5.22 14.01 14.94
N GLY A 66 -5.00 14.24 13.64
CA GLY A 66 -4.62 15.54 13.09
C GLY A 66 -3.11 15.85 13.14
N VAL A 67 -2.26 14.87 13.43
CA VAL A 67 -0.80 15.07 13.46
C VAL A 67 -0.25 15.28 12.04
N SER A 68 0.59 16.32 11.88
CA SER A 68 1.22 16.64 10.60
C SER A 68 2.37 15.67 10.25
N ASP A 69 2.72 15.57 8.96
CA ASP A 69 3.90 14.80 8.50
C ASP A 69 5.16 15.24 9.24
N THR A 70 5.31 16.55 9.44
CA THR A 70 6.51 17.12 10.07
C THR A 70 6.64 16.70 11.53
N GLU A 71 5.53 16.61 12.27
CA GLU A 71 5.52 16.14 13.65
C GLU A 71 5.75 14.63 13.69
N LEU A 72 5.14 13.89 12.77
CA LEU A 72 5.34 12.46 12.64
C LEU A 72 6.81 12.10 12.38
N LEU A 73 7.50 12.85 11.52
CA LEU A 73 8.92 12.67 11.23
C LEU A 73 9.82 13.08 12.39
N LYS A 74 9.40 14.03 13.24
CA LYS A 74 10.11 14.33 14.50
C LYS A 74 9.99 13.16 15.49
N CYS A 75 8.81 12.55 15.59
CA CYS A 75 8.56 11.40 16.46
C CYS A 75 9.26 10.12 15.96
N TYR A 76 9.38 9.96 14.64
CA TYR A 76 10.04 8.82 14.01
C TYR A 76 11.10 9.28 13.00
N PRO A 77 12.30 9.71 13.46
CA PRO A 77 13.35 10.25 12.59
C PRO A 77 13.90 9.24 11.57
N THR A 78 13.68 7.95 11.81
CA THR A 78 14.06 6.86 10.89
C THR A 78 13.09 6.70 9.72
N LEU A 79 11.89 7.31 9.79
CA LEU A 79 10.99 7.37 8.65
C LEU A 79 11.59 8.29 7.59
N ARG A 80 11.76 7.75 6.39
CA ARG A 80 12.16 8.54 5.23
C ARG A 80 10.92 8.77 4.38
N ILE A 81 10.70 10.03 3.98
CA ILE A 81 9.78 10.31 2.87
C ILE A 81 10.42 9.69 1.63
N SER A 82 9.84 8.61 1.13
CA SER A 82 10.12 8.20 -0.23
C SER A 82 9.30 9.10 -1.13
N GLU A 83 9.93 9.93 -1.97
CA GLU A 83 9.25 10.64 -3.07
C GLU A 83 8.50 9.68 -4.01
N ARG A 84 8.83 8.39 -3.93
CA ARG A 84 8.38 7.34 -4.85
C ARG A 84 7.12 6.66 -4.34
N GLY A 85 6.02 7.42 -4.25
CA GLY A 85 4.67 6.85 -4.33
C GLY A 85 4.29 6.41 -5.75
N SER A 86 5.23 6.39 -6.70
CA SER A 86 4.89 6.40 -8.14
C SER A 86 5.83 5.63 -9.09
N LYS A 87 6.68 4.70 -8.64
CA LYS A 87 7.45 3.83 -9.57
C LYS A 87 7.76 2.42 -9.03
N LEU A 88 6.83 1.50 -9.29
CA LEU A 88 6.95 0.19 -9.97
C LEU A 88 8.29 -0.60 -9.96
N GLN A 89 8.15 -1.88 -9.56
CA GLN A 89 8.83 -3.13 -9.95
C GLN A 89 10.11 -3.59 -9.18
N PRO A 90 10.50 -4.88 -9.31
CA PRO A 90 9.74 -6.09 -8.97
C PRO A 90 10.63 -7.03 -8.09
N ASN A 91 10.06 -8.13 -7.63
CA ASN A 91 10.68 -9.26 -6.90
C ASN A 91 10.44 -9.23 -5.39
N LEU A 92 9.36 -9.86 -4.95
CA LEU A 92 9.50 -11.04 -4.09
C LEU A 92 8.22 -11.90 -4.13
N HIS A 93 8.42 -13.19 -4.31
CA HIS A 93 7.39 -14.22 -4.14
C HIS A 93 6.97 -14.28 -2.67
N PHE A 94 5.72 -14.70 -2.45
CA PHE A 94 5.02 -14.85 -1.16
C PHE A 94 5.89 -15.38 -0.01
#